data_AF-A0A926L4Z8-F1
#
_entry.id   AF-A0A926L4Z8-F1
#
_cell.length_a   1.000
_cell.length_b   1.000
_cell.length_c   1.000
_cell.angle_alpha   90.00
_cell.angle_beta   90.00
_cell.angle_gamma   90.00
#
_symmetry.space_group_name_H-M   'P 1'
#
loop_
_entity.id
_entity.type
_entity.pdbx_description
1 polymer ?
#
loop_
_entity_poly.entity_id
_entity_poly.type
_entity_poly.pdbx_seq_one_letter_code
_entity_poly.pdbx_strand_id
1 'polypeptide(L)'
;MTEPGLRGASQRSVPRADASELSSSALHGGAPPTRAEVRETHTAVVFFTGDRAYKLKKPVDLGFLDYTTPPARRAACEREVTLNRRFAPDVYLGVGEIRGPDAEGAEPLVVMRRMPADRRLSRLVREGAAVDDALRAVARHLAAWHADAPRSPDVAEQGTRDALSSRWEASFAQVGALADDGFVAGGVTEVERLVRRYLAGRERLFDTRIEQGRVVDGHGDLLAEDIFCLDDGPRILDCLEFDDRLRYVDGLDDAAFLAMDLEQLGASEAAAYFLAQYSEYSGDPAPPSLWHHYVAYRAFVRAKVSLIQAHQGTPAAETASRRLVSTALRHLRTSAVGLTLVGGLPGSGKSTLAGALADRLGVTLLSSDRLRKELAGIPAEQSAAAGYGEGLYTPEWTARTYATLLDRASALLSSGESVVLDATWHDPGQRESALRIAEGTHAHLVALHCQVPGDVSAARLSTRAPGTSDAGLDIVTAMAAGEPPWPEAVSVDTSGPLESAVSQALAVVRPWGTGQAPVFRRPIWSLTRRAGLHQASARRPLDLTHTASHLPAPASGELL
;
A
#
# COMPACT_ATOMS: atom_id res chain seq x y z
N MET A 1 -20.44 -31.28 -16.56
CA MET A 1 -20.85 -30.64 -17.83
C MET A 1 -19.65 -29.86 -18.32
N THR A 2 -19.14 -30.26 -19.46
CA THR A 2 -17.82 -29.97 -20.02
C THR A 2 -17.87 -28.66 -20.83
N GLU A 3 -17.01 -27.69 -20.53
CA GLU A 3 -16.83 -26.47 -21.34
C GLU A 3 -16.00 -26.78 -22.61
N PRO A 4 -16.31 -26.16 -23.77
CA PRO A 4 -15.61 -26.42 -25.01
C PRO A 4 -14.38 -25.51 -25.20
N GLY A 5 -13.31 -26.10 -25.73
CA GLY A 5 -12.01 -25.47 -25.94
C GLY A 5 -11.97 -24.31 -26.94
N LEU A 6 -11.05 -23.39 -26.64
CA LEU A 6 -10.59 -22.29 -27.49
C LEU A 6 -10.14 -22.80 -28.87
N ARG A 7 -10.95 -22.56 -29.91
CA ARG A 7 -10.51 -22.67 -31.31
C ARG A 7 -10.00 -21.31 -31.77
N GLY A 8 -8.80 -21.32 -32.37
CA GLY A 8 -8.12 -20.15 -32.89
C GLY A 8 -8.99 -19.30 -33.82
N ALA A 9 -9.10 -18.02 -33.48
CA ALA A 9 -9.70 -17.02 -34.34
C ALA A 9 -8.78 -16.78 -35.55
N SER A 10 -9.31 -17.09 -36.74
CA SER A 10 -8.72 -16.70 -38.02
C SER A 10 -8.66 -15.17 -38.09
N GLN A 11 -7.45 -14.62 -38.06
CA GLN A 11 -7.19 -13.20 -38.32
C GLN A 11 -7.66 -12.86 -39.74
N ARG A 12 -8.82 -12.21 -39.85
CA ARG A 12 -9.12 -11.43 -41.07
C ARG A 12 -8.24 -10.19 -41.04
N SER A 13 -7.43 -10.03 -42.08
CA SER A 13 -6.53 -8.90 -42.29
C SER A 13 -7.29 -7.58 -42.14
N VAL A 14 -6.89 -6.77 -41.16
CA VAL A 14 -7.25 -5.36 -41.07
C VAL A 14 -6.67 -4.65 -42.31
N PRO A 15 -7.41 -3.77 -43.00
CA PRO A 15 -6.82 -2.98 -44.08
C PRO A 15 -5.68 -2.17 -43.50
N ARG A 16 -4.47 -2.30 -44.06
CA ARG A 16 -3.41 -1.30 -43.85
C ARG A 16 -3.98 0.03 -44.34
N ALA A 17 -4.35 0.91 -43.42
CA ALA A 17 -4.55 2.31 -43.77
C ALA A 17 -3.18 2.86 -44.12
N ASP A 18 -2.90 2.99 -45.42
CA ASP A 18 -1.74 3.73 -45.90
C ASP A 18 -1.83 5.16 -45.35
N ALA A 19 -0.79 5.58 -44.64
CA ALA A 19 -0.70 6.88 -43.98
C ALA A 19 -0.44 8.05 -44.97
N SER A 20 -0.90 7.93 -46.21
CA SER A 20 -0.83 8.96 -47.23
C SER A 20 -2.23 9.24 -47.76
N GLU A 21 -2.65 10.49 -47.65
CA GLU A 21 -3.86 11.09 -48.24
C GLU A 21 -5.12 11.12 -47.36
N LEU A 22 -5.04 11.91 -46.29
CA LEU A 22 -6.21 12.66 -45.81
C LEU A 22 -6.28 13.98 -46.58
N SER A 23 -6.98 13.98 -47.71
CA SER A 23 -7.31 15.20 -48.46
C SER A 23 -8.53 15.87 -47.82
N SER A 24 -8.34 17.09 -47.31
CA SER A 24 -9.42 17.92 -46.80
C SER A 24 -10.30 18.40 -47.94
N SER A 25 -11.60 18.11 -47.88
CA SER A 25 -12.59 18.83 -48.68
C SER A 25 -13.44 19.70 -47.74
N ALA A 26 -13.32 21.01 -47.95
CA ALA A 26 -14.11 22.12 -47.39
C ALA A 26 -13.69 22.73 -46.05
N LEU A 27 -12.50 23.36 -46.03
CA LEU A 27 -12.33 24.70 -45.46
C LEU A 27 -11.52 25.53 -46.46
N HIS A 28 -12.10 26.61 -46.99
CA HIS A 28 -11.38 27.59 -47.79
C HIS A 28 -10.21 28.17 -46.97
N GLY A 29 -8.97 28.01 -47.45
CA GLY A 29 -7.82 28.85 -47.08
C GLY A 29 -6.86 28.36 -45.98
N GLY A 30 -6.78 27.06 -45.67
CA GLY A 30 -5.85 26.53 -44.65
C GLY A 30 -4.61 25.85 -45.23
N ALA A 31 -3.45 26.04 -44.57
CA ALA A 31 -2.17 25.37 -44.83
C ALA A 31 -2.32 23.82 -44.97
N PRO A 32 -1.39 23.13 -45.67
CA PRO A 32 -1.47 21.68 -45.87
C PRO A 32 -1.59 20.94 -44.53
N PRO A 33 -2.35 19.83 -44.47
CA PRO A 33 -2.57 19.10 -43.23
C PRO A 33 -1.23 18.62 -42.66
N THR A 34 -0.90 19.07 -41.45
CA THR A 34 0.21 18.55 -40.66
C THR A 34 0.06 17.04 -40.50
N ARG A 35 1.12 16.28 -40.82
CA ARG A 35 1.14 14.82 -40.62
C ARG A 35 0.75 14.49 -39.17
N ALA A 36 -0.29 13.69 -39.01
CA ALA A 36 -0.72 13.23 -37.70
C ALA A 36 0.28 12.21 -37.14
N GLU A 37 0.69 12.38 -35.90
CA GLU A 37 1.41 11.32 -35.16
C GLU A 37 0.36 10.28 -34.75
N VAL A 38 0.69 8.99 -34.88
CA VAL A 38 -0.21 7.88 -34.54
C VAL A 38 0.46 6.99 -33.51
N ARG A 39 -0.27 6.62 -32.46
CA ARG A 39 0.16 5.63 -31.47
C ARG A 39 -0.90 4.56 -31.32
N GLU A 40 -0.48 3.32 -31.23
CA GLU A 40 -1.36 2.18 -31.19
C GLU A 40 -1.16 1.40 -29.89
N THR A 41 -2.27 1.06 -29.23
CA THR A 41 -2.31 0.15 -28.07
C THR A 41 -3.02 -1.14 -28.47
N HIS A 42 -3.12 -2.10 -27.57
CA HIS A 42 -3.86 -3.35 -27.84
C HIS A 42 -5.36 -3.12 -28.08
N THR A 43 -5.93 -2.04 -27.52
CA THR A 43 -7.38 -1.78 -27.52
C THR A 43 -7.78 -0.49 -28.23
N ALA A 44 -6.82 0.37 -28.62
CA ALA A 44 -7.11 1.67 -29.22
C ALA A 44 -6.01 2.14 -30.20
N VAL A 45 -6.37 3.13 -31.02
CA VAL A 45 -5.46 3.93 -31.84
C VAL A 45 -5.64 5.39 -31.44
N VAL A 46 -4.54 6.10 -31.18
CA VAL A 46 -4.53 7.52 -30.82
C VAL A 46 -3.88 8.31 -31.94
N PHE A 47 -4.62 9.29 -32.46
CA PHE A 47 -4.15 10.22 -33.49
C PHE A 47 -3.92 11.60 -32.87
N PHE A 48 -2.79 12.22 -33.17
CA PHE A 48 -2.47 13.57 -32.70
C PHE A 48 -2.48 14.55 -33.88
N THR A 49 -3.30 15.59 -33.79
CA THR A 49 -3.34 16.67 -34.79
C THR A 49 -3.52 18.01 -34.09
N GLY A 50 -2.64 18.96 -34.39
CA GLY A 50 -2.58 20.25 -33.70
C GLY A 50 -2.50 20.10 -32.18
N ASP A 51 -3.43 20.75 -31.47
CA ASP A 51 -3.61 20.74 -30.02
C ASP A 51 -4.55 19.62 -29.51
N ARG A 52 -4.92 18.68 -30.38
CA ARG A 52 -5.88 17.60 -30.08
C ARG A 52 -5.28 16.21 -30.21
N ALA A 53 -5.81 15.30 -29.38
CA ALA A 53 -5.61 13.86 -29.46
C ALA A 53 -6.97 13.18 -29.61
N TYR A 54 -7.05 12.17 -30.45
CA TYR A 54 -8.28 11.42 -30.75
C TYR A 54 -8.03 9.95 -30.50
N LYS A 55 -8.72 9.34 -29.52
CA LYS A 55 -8.55 7.92 -29.17
C LYS A 55 -9.73 7.13 -29.72
N LEU A 56 -9.47 6.33 -30.73
CA LEU A 56 -10.42 5.42 -31.38
C LEU A 56 -10.27 4.02 -30.79
N LYS A 57 -11.35 3.42 -30.29
CA LYS A 57 -11.34 2.04 -29.77
C LYS A 57 -11.30 1.04 -30.93
N LYS A 58 -10.49 -0.01 -30.81
CA LYS A 58 -10.40 -1.10 -31.81
C LYS A 58 -11.56 -2.09 -31.64
N PRO A 59 -12.04 -2.73 -32.72
CA PRO A 59 -13.07 -3.76 -32.66
C PRO A 59 -12.50 -5.09 -32.16
N VAL A 60 -12.21 -5.19 -30.87
CA VAL A 60 -11.58 -6.37 -30.25
C VAL A 60 -12.46 -6.94 -29.14
N ASP A 61 -12.36 -8.26 -28.93
CA ASP A 61 -12.85 -8.96 -27.75
C ASP A 61 -11.64 -9.63 -27.06
N LEU A 62 -11.40 -9.25 -25.80
CA LEU A 62 -10.30 -9.77 -24.99
C LEU A 62 -10.81 -10.66 -23.83
N GLY A 63 -12.07 -11.06 -23.84
CA GLY A 63 -12.74 -11.87 -22.81
C GLY A 63 -13.17 -11.09 -21.57
N PHE A 64 -12.36 -10.10 -21.15
CA PHE A 64 -12.73 -9.13 -20.10
C PHE A 64 -13.21 -7.79 -20.67
N LEU A 65 -13.19 -7.65 -21.99
CA LEU A 65 -13.48 -6.42 -22.71
C LEU A 65 -14.05 -6.73 -24.09
N ASP A 66 -15.25 -6.24 -24.38
CA ASP A 66 -15.89 -6.38 -25.70
C ASP A 66 -16.13 -5.00 -26.34
N TYR A 67 -15.33 -4.70 -27.36
CA TYR A 67 -15.44 -3.51 -28.22
C TYR A 67 -15.83 -3.87 -29.65
N THR A 68 -16.37 -5.06 -29.90
CA THR A 68 -16.66 -5.56 -31.26
C THR A 68 -17.73 -4.72 -31.98
N THR A 69 -18.69 -4.15 -31.24
CA THR A 69 -19.79 -3.37 -31.81
C THR A 69 -19.62 -1.85 -31.66
N PRO A 70 -20.09 -1.02 -32.61
CA PRO A 70 -20.06 0.44 -32.47
C PRO A 70 -20.77 0.98 -31.21
N PRO A 71 -21.96 0.48 -30.80
CA PRO A 71 -22.59 0.90 -29.54
C PRO A 71 -21.73 0.59 -28.31
N ALA A 72 -21.06 -0.57 -28.27
CA ALA A 72 -20.14 -0.90 -27.18
C ALA A 72 -18.95 0.07 -27.14
N ARG A 73 -18.35 0.39 -28.29
CA ARG A 73 -17.27 1.40 -28.38
C ARG A 73 -17.73 2.79 -27.95
N ARG A 74 -18.96 3.19 -28.28
CA ARG A 74 -19.53 4.48 -27.83
C ARG A 74 -19.66 4.51 -26.32
N ALA A 75 -20.28 3.50 -25.72
CA ALA A 75 -20.44 3.41 -24.27
C ALA A 75 -19.07 3.43 -23.55
N ALA A 76 -18.07 2.77 -24.12
CA ALA A 76 -16.70 2.81 -23.62
C ALA A 76 -16.06 4.21 -23.69
N CYS A 77 -16.25 4.94 -24.80
CA CYS A 77 -15.78 6.32 -24.92
C CYS A 77 -16.46 7.25 -23.91
N GLU A 78 -17.78 7.10 -23.71
CA GLU A 78 -18.55 7.88 -22.74
C GLU A 78 -18.09 7.60 -21.30
N ARG A 79 -17.86 6.32 -20.97
CA ARG A 79 -17.28 5.92 -19.68
C ARG A 79 -15.89 6.50 -19.48
N GLU A 80 -14.99 6.37 -20.46
CA GLU A 80 -13.63 6.90 -20.37
C GLU A 80 -13.63 8.42 -20.12
N VAL A 81 -14.45 9.17 -20.86
CA VAL A 81 -14.61 10.63 -20.65
C VAL A 81 -15.11 10.92 -19.25
N THR A 82 -16.15 10.22 -18.80
CA THR A 82 -16.76 10.45 -17.48
C THR A 82 -15.77 10.19 -16.35
N LEU A 83 -15.03 9.08 -16.42
CA LEU A 83 -14.08 8.69 -15.39
C LEU A 83 -12.86 9.60 -15.39
N ASN A 84 -12.29 9.91 -16.56
CA ASN A 84 -11.05 10.69 -16.57
C ASN A 84 -11.26 12.19 -16.32
N ARG A 85 -12.46 12.72 -16.54
CA ARG A 85 -12.79 14.10 -16.13
C ARG A 85 -12.70 14.32 -14.63
N ARG A 86 -12.70 13.26 -13.82
CA ARG A 86 -12.47 13.32 -12.36
C ARG A 86 -11.10 13.93 -12.03
N PHE A 87 -10.09 13.60 -12.84
CA PHE A 87 -8.70 14.01 -12.63
C PHE A 87 -8.18 15.02 -13.67
N ALA A 88 -8.80 15.07 -14.85
CA ALA A 88 -8.34 15.90 -15.97
C ALA A 88 -9.51 16.47 -16.80
N PRO A 89 -10.39 17.30 -16.19
CA PRO A 89 -11.61 17.80 -16.85
C PRO A 89 -11.34 18.68 -18.07
N ASP A 90 -10.21 19.38 -18.10
CA ASP A 90 -9.75 20.23 -19.20
C ASP A 90 -8.99 19.45 -20.29
N VAL A 91 -8.71 18.16 -20.07
CA VAL A 91 -8.09 17.27 -21.06
C VAL A 91 -9.14 16.48 -21.83
N TYR A 92 -10.15 15.93 -21.16
CA TYR A 92 -11.18 15.10 -21.79
C TYR A 92 -12.36 15.95 -22.28
N LEU A 93 -12.38 16.27 -23.58
CA LEU A 93 -13.29 17.26 -24.17
C LEU A 93 -14.66 16.67 -24.55
N GLY A 94 -14.74 15.35 -24.74
CA GLY A 94 -16.01 14.66 -24.99
C GLY A 94 -15.86 13.46 -25.90
N VAL A 95 -16.98 12.96 -26.39
CA VAL A 95 -17.04 11.91 -27.42
C VAL A 95 -17.33 12.57 -28.76
N GLY A 96 -16.52 12.24 -29.76
CA GLY A 96 -16.70 12.66 -31.15
C GLY A 96 -16.92 11.47 -32.06
N GLU A 97 -16.96 11.73 -33.35
CA GLU A 97 -17.17 10.72 -34.39
C GLU A 97 -16.18 10.92 -35.53
N ILE A 98 -15.70 9.81 -36.10
CA ILE A 98 -14.93 9.80 -37.34
C ILE A 98 -15.64 8.95 -38.39
N ARG A 99 -15.60 9.40 -39.64
CA ARG A 99 -16.10 8.63 -40.79
C ARG A 99 -14.91 8.30 -41.69
N GLY A 100 -14.68 7.01 -41.90
CA GLY A 100 -13.75 6.56 -42.92
C GLY A 100 -14.33 6.80 -44.32
N PRO A 101 -13.51 7.03 -45.35
CA PRO A 101 -13.97 7.26 -46.72
C PRO A 101 -14.85 6.11 -47.26
N ASP A 102 -14.57 4.88 -46.83
CA ASP A 102 -15.32 3.67 -47.22
C ASP A 102 -16.13 3.04 -46.07
N ALA A 103 -16.30 3.74 -44.95
CA ALA A 103 -16.98 3.19 -43.77
C ALA A 103 -18.51 3.37 -43.86
N GLU A 104 -19.26 2.29 -43.64
CA GLU A 104 -20.74 2.31 -43.64
C GLU A 104 -21.33 3.17 -42.51
N GLY A 105 -20.54 3.55 -41.49
CA GLY A 105 -21.00 4.30 -40.33
C GLY A 105 -19.93 5.15 -39.68
N ALA A 106 -20.37 6.04 -38.78
CA ALA A 106 -19.50 6.85 -37.96
C ALA A 106 -18.97 6.03 -36.77
N GLU A 107 -17.66 6.06 -36.56
CA GLU A 107 -17.01 5.41 -35.43
C GLU A 107 -16.84 6.41 -34.27
N PRO A 108 -17.27 6.05 -33.05
CA PRO A 108 -17.10 6.90 -31.88
C PRO A 108 -15.63 6.95 -31.47
N LEU A 109 -15.19 8.12 -30.99
CA LEU A 109 -13.85 8.32 -30.45
C LEU A 109 -13.87 9.28 -29.26
N VAL A 110 -12.85 9.20 -28.41
CA VAL A 110 -12.62 10.18 -27.35
C VAL A 110 -11.85 11.36 -27.92
N VAL A 111 -12.34 12.59 -27.70
CA VAL A 111 -11.66 13.83 -28.07
C VAL A 111 -10.96 14.40 -26.85
N MET A 112 -9.65 14.63 -26.96
CA MET A 112 -8.80 15.08 -25.88
C MET A 112 -7.94 16.28 -26.30
N ARG A 113 -7.54 17.11 -25.34
CA ARG A 113 -6.42 18.04 -25.50
C ARG A 113 -5.13 17.24 -25.56
N ARG A 114 -4.26 17.52 -26.53
CA ARG A 114 -2.94 16.88 -26.65
C ARG A 114 -2.05 17.32 -25.50
N MET A 115 -1.48 16.37 -24.76
CA MET A 115 -0.57 16.66 -23.65
C MET A 115 0.89 16.73 -24.12
N PRO A 116 1.71 17.62 -23.54
CA PRO A 116 3.12 17.76 -23.89
C PRO A 116 3.93 16.55 -23.40
N ALA A 117 4.50 15.78 -24.33
CA ALA A 117 5.18 14.52 -24.04
C ALA A 117 6.45 14.68 -23.18
N ASP A 118 7.08 15.85 -23.21
CA ASP A 118 8.20 16.27 -22.36
C ASP A 118 7.82 16.48 -20.89
N ARG A 119 6.54 16.72 -20.60
CA ARG A 119 6.04 16.90 -19.22
C ARG A 119 5.52 15.61 -18.58
N ARG A 120 5.64 14.48 -19.25
CA ARG A 120 5.21 13.17 -18.75
C ARG A 120 6.09 12.73 -17.57
N LEU A 121 5.49 12.34 -16.45
CA LEU A 121 6.22 11.99 -15.23
C LEU A 121 7.24 10.87 -15.48
N SER A 122 6.86 9.83 -16.22
CA SER A 122 7.80 8.75 -16.57
C SER A 122 9.04 9.23 -17.33
N ARG A 123 8.90 10.25 -18.18
CA ARG A 123 10.02 10.85 -18.90
C ARG A 123 10.88 11.71 -17.99
N LEU A 124 10.25 12.58 -17.19
CA LEU A 124 10.95 13.42 -16.21
C LEU A 124 11.80 12.58 -15.26
N VAL A 125 11.26 11.45 -14.78
CA VAL A 125 11.98 10.51 -13.92
C VAL A 125 13.17 9.87 -14.65
N ARG A 126 12.98 9.37 -15.89
CA ARG A 126 14.08 8.77 -16.69
C ARG A 126 15.19 9.76 -17.01
N GLU A 127 14.86 11.05 -17.17
CA GLU A 127 15.80 12.13 -17.43
C GLU A 127 16.47 12.67 -16.15
N GLY A 128 16.07 12.18 -14.96
CA GLY A 128 16.63 12.61 -13.69
C GLY A 128 16.20 14.02 -13.26
N ALA A 129 15.05 14.50 -13.75
CA ALA A 129 14.50 15.79 -13.35
C ALA A 129 14.01 15.74 -11.89
N ALA A 130 14.02 16.88 -11.21
CA ALA A 130 13.44 17.02 -9.88
C ALA A 130 11.91 16.93 -9.98
N VAL A 131 11.31 15.89 -9.39
CA VAL A 131 9.87 15.59 -9.48
C VAL A 131 9.14 15.69 -8.14
N ASP A 132 9.81 16.04 -7.05
CA ASP A 132 9.23 16.03 -5.69
C ASP A 132 8.00 16.93 -5.56
N ASP A 133 8.02 18.13 -6.13
CA ASP A 133 6.86 19.03 -6.10
C ASP A 133 5.70 18.48 -6.94
N ALA A 134 6.01 17.87 -8.09
CA ALA A 134 5.02 17.23 -8.93
C ALA A 134 4.39 16.02 -8.23
N LEU A 135 5.19 15.16 -7.61
CA LEU A 135 4.72 14.00 -6.85
C LEU A 135 3.89 14.42 -5.63
N ARG A 136 4.29 15.48 -4.93
CA ARG A 136 3.48 16.06 -3.85
C ARG A 136 2.12 16.55 -4.37
N ALA A 137 2.10 17.23 -5.52
CA ALA A 137 0.87 17.69 -6.13
C ALA A 137 -0.04 16.54 -6.58
N VAL A 138 0.53 15.48 -7.17
CA VAL A 138 -0.19 14.24 -7.54
C VAL A 138 -0.76 13.59 -6.28
N ALA A 139 0.04 13.41 -5.23
CA ALA A 139 -0.40 12.80 -3.97
C ALA A 139 -1.56 13.57 -3.34
N ARG A 140 -1.47 14.91 -3.32
CA ARG A 140 -2.54 15.78 -2.82
C ARG A 140 -3.80 15.66 -3.65
N HIS A 141 -3.69 15.66 -4.98
CA HIS A 141 -4.84 15.58 -5.88
C HIS A 141 -5.54 14.21 -5.76
N LEU A 142 -4.77 13.14 -5.71
CA LEU A 142 -5.27 11.78 -5.51
C LEU A 142 -5.95 11.61 -4.14
N ALA A 143 -5.31 12.08 -3.06
CA ALA A 143 -5.89 12.02 -1.73
C ALA A 143 -7.19 12.83 -1.59
N ALA A 144 -7.26 14.01 -2.22
CA ALA A 144 -8.48 14.81 -2.26
C ALA A 144 -9.61 14.08 -3.00
N TRP A 145 -9.31 13.48 -4.16
CA TRP A 145 -10.29 12.66 -4.88
C TRP A 145 -10.77 11.47 -4.05
N HIS A 146 -9.86 10.71 -3.42
CA HIS A 146 -10.23 9.58 -2.57
C HIS A 146 -11.10 9.97 -1.38
N ALA A 147 -10.92 11.17 -0.82
CA ALA A 147 -11.77 11.66 0.26
C ALA A 147 -13.23 11.81 -0.22
N ASP A 148 -13.41 12.40 -1.41
CA ASP A 148 -14.71 12.73 -2.00
C ASP A 148 -15.35 11.60 -2.83
N ALA A 149 -14.59 10.53 -3.10
CA ALA A 149 -15.02 9.42 -3.95
C ALA A 149 -16.30 8.74 -3.40
N PRO A 150 -17.23 8.31 -4.29
CA PRO A 150 -18.42 7.58 -3.89
C PRO A 150 -18.08 6.32 -3.09
N ARG A 151 -18.91 6.05 -2.08
CA ARG A 151 -18.84 4.84 -1.26
C ARG A 151 -20.16 4.09 -1.41
N SER A 152 -20.08 2.82 -1.78
CA SER A 152 -21.24 1.93 -1.89
C SER A 152 -20.90 0.57 -1.28
N PRO A 153 -21.91 -0.27 -0.97
CA PRO A 153 -21.67 -1.65 -0.55
C PRO A 153 -20.79 -2.42 -1.55
N ASP A 154 -21.02 -2.23 -2.86
CA ASP A 154 -20.23 -2.89 -3.92
C ASP A 154 -18.75 -2.45 -3.90
N VAL A 155 -18.50 -1.15 -3.61
CA VAL A 155 -17.14 -0.63 -3.44
C VAL A 155 -16.50 -1.26 -2.20
N ALA A 156 -17.20 -1.25 -1.06
CA ALA A 156 -16.69 -1.81 0.19
C ALA A 156 -16.36 -3.31 0.09
N GLU A 157 -17.18 -4.08 -0.62
CA GLU A 157 -16.97 -5.51 -0.87
C GLU A 157 -15.59 -5.78 -1.50
N GLN A 158 -15.16 -4.93 -2.44
CA GLN A 158 -13.87 -5.11 -3.13
C GLN A 158 -12.65 -4.86 -2.24
N GLY A 159 -12.83 -4.21 -1.08
CA GLY A 159 -11.78 -3.99 -0.10
C GLY A 159 -11.66 -5.07 0.97
N THR A 160 -12.53 -6.08 0.95
CA THR A 160 -12.44 -7.20 1.89
C THR A 160 -11.16 -8.01 1.66
N ARG A 161 -10.68 -8.65 2.74
CA ARG A 161 -9.54 -9.58 2.67
C ARG A 161 -9.77 -10.67 1.63
N ASP A 162 -10.99 -11.20 1.56
CA ASP A 162 -11.35 -12.28 0.65
C ASP A 162 -11.43 -11.83 -0.81
N ALA A 163 -11.98 -10.64 -1.09
CA ALA A 163 -11.97 -10.09 -2.44
C ALA A 163 -10.52 -9.88 -2.94
N LEU A 164 -9.63 -9.35 -2.10
CA LEU A 164 -8.21 -9.24 -2.44
C LEU A 164 -7.55 -10.61 -2.64
N SER A 165 -7.86 -11.59 -1.78
CA SER A 165 -7.38 -12.96 -1.92
C SER A 165 -7.82 -13.57 -3.25
N SER A 166 -9.10 -13.43 -3.64
CA SER A 166 -9.60 -13.93 -4.92
C SER A 166 -8.89 -13.30 -6.12
N ARG A 167 -8.55 -11.99 -6.06
CA ARG A 167 -7.78 -11.32 -7.13
C ARG A 167 -6.35 -11.85 -7.23
N TRP A 168 -5.72 -12.17 -6.10
CA TRP A 168 -4.42 -12.84 -6.07
C TRP A 168 -4.50 -14.25 -6.69
N GLU A 169 -5.44 -15.08 -6.23
CA GLU A 169 -5.62 -16.45 -6.74
C GLU A 169 -5.93 -16.46 -8.23
N ALA A 170 -6.78 -15.56 -8.72
CA ALA A 170 -7.05 -15.41 -10.16
C ALA A 170 -5.78 -15.04 -10.94
N SER A 171 -4.92 -14.19 -10.37
CA SER A 171 -3.64 -13.82 -11.00
C SER A 171 -2.64 -14.99 -10.98
N PHE A 172 -2.60 -15.78 -9.91
CA PHE A 172 -1.77 -17.00 -9.85
C PHE A 172 -2.22 -18.04 -10.87
N ALA A 173 -3.53 -18.29 -10.98
CA ALA A 173 -4.08 -19.22 -11.96
C ALA A 173 -3.73 -18.79 -13.41
N GLN A 174 -3.85 -17.50 -13.72
CA GLN A 174 -3.49 -16.96 -15.03
C GLN A 174 -1.99 -17.09 -15.32
N VAL A 175 -1.12 -16.77 -14.35
CA VAL A 175 0.33 -16.94 -14.52
C VAL A 175 0.71 -18.42 -14.65
N GLY A 176 0.08 -19.31 -13.87
CA GLY A 176 0.29 -20.75 -13.93
C GLY A 176 -0.07 -21.35 -15.30
N ALA A 177 -1.24 -20.99 -15.83
CA ALA A 177 -1.68 -21.45 -17.14
C ALA A 177 -0.74 -21.00 -18.28
N LEU A 178 -0.15 -19.82 -18.16
CA LEU A 178 0.85 -19.30 -19.10
C LEU A 178 2.24 -19.91 -18.89
N ALA A 179 2.50 -20.53 -17.73
CA ALA A 179 3.78 -21.10 -17.38
C ALA A 179 3.95 -22.56 -17.82
N ASP A 180 2.84 -23.30 -17.91
CA ASP A 180 2.80 -24.68 -18.42
C ASP A 180 3.27 -24.79 -19.88
N ASP A 181 3.30 -23.66 -20.61
CA ASP A 181 3.87 -23.54 -21.97
C ASP A 181 5.40 -23.33 -21.99
N GLY A 182 6.09 -23.45 -20.83
CA GLY A 182 7.55 -23.52 -20.73
C GLY A 182 8.24 -22.36 -20.01
N PHE A 183 7.50 -21.49 -19.31
CA PHE A 183 8.06 -20.32 -18.63
C PHE A 183 7.53 -20.15 -17.20
N VAL A 184 8.32 -20.49 -16.18
CA VAL A 184 8.06 -20.05 -14.79
C VAL A 184 9.10 -19.01 -14.41
N ALA A 185 8.66 -17.77 -14.16
CA ALA A 185 9.51 -16.79 -13.48
C ALA A 185 9.84 -17.32 -12.07
N GLY A 186 11.13 -17.52 -11.79
CA GLY A 186 11.57 -17.97 -10.47
C GLY A 186 11.03 -17.05 -9.36
N GLY A 187 10.48 -17.64 -8.30
CA GLY A 187 9.95 -16.91 -7.14
C GLY A 187 8.42 -16.82 -7.06
N VAL A 188 7.65 -17.22 -8.08
CA VAL A 188 6.16 -17.18 -8.04
C VAL A 188 5.59 -18.03 -6.88
N THR A 189 6.11 -19.24 -6.66
CA THR A 189 5.69 -20.10 -5.52
C THR A 189 5.92 -19.43 -4.17
N GLU A 190 7.01 -18.68 -4.05
CA GLU A 190 7.32 -17.95 -2.82
C GLU A 190 6.41 -16.72 -2.66
N VAL A 191 6.08 -16.03 -3.77
CA VAL A 191 5.08 -14.96 -3.79
C VAL A 191 3.72 -15.49 -3.29
N GLU A 192 3.24 -16.61 -3.85
CA GLU A 192 1.99 -17.25 -3.45
C GLU A 192 1.97 -17.59 -1.94
N ARG A 193 3.03 -18.22 -1.45
CA ARG A 193 3.17 -18.56 -0.02
C ARG A 193 3.14 -17.32 0.87
N LEU A 194 3.86 -16.26 0.51
CA LEU A 194 3.92 -15.02 1.30
C LEU A 194 2.59 -14.25 1.28
N VAL A 195 1.92 -14.20 0.14
CA VAL A 195 0.58 -13.58 -0.01
C VAL A 195 -0.44 -14.30 0.86
N ARG A 196 -0.55 -15.62 0.73
CA ARG A 196 -1.50 -16.42 1.52
C ARG A 196 -1.25 -16.27 3.02
N ARG A 197 0.01 -16.34 3.45
CA ARG A 197 0.39 -16.11 4.85
C ARG A 197 0.03 -14.70 5.33
N TYR A 198 0.19 -13.69 4.48
CA TYR A 198 -0.15 -12.31 4.84
C TYR A 198 -1.65 -12.13 5.01
N LEU A 199 -2.46 -12.66 4.10
CA LEU A 199 -3.92 -12.45 4.13
C LEU A 199 -4.63 -13.27 5.22
N ALA A 200 -4.16 -14.48 5.53
CA ALA A 200 -4.86 -15.42 6.42
C ALA A 200 -5.12 -14.92 7.85
N GLY A 201 -4.30 -14.00 8.38
CA GLY A 201 -4.46 -13.49 9.75
C GLY A 201 -4.86 -12.01 9.85
N ARG A 202 -5.31 -11.40 8.74
CA ARG A 202 -5.40 -9.94 8.59
C ARG A 202 -6.83 -9.45 8.35
N GLU A 203 -7.86 -10.24 8.67
CA GLU A 203 -9.26 -9.82 8.50
C GLU A 203 -9.52 -8.48 9.19
N ARG A 204 -9.14 -8.37 10.47
CA ARG A 204 -9.27 -7.14 11.25
C ARG A 204 -8.66 -5.92 10.55
N LEU A 205 -7.50 -6.08 9.89
CA LEU A 205 -6.88 -4.98 9.15
C LEU A 205 -7.82 -4.48 8.06
N PHE A 206 -8.29 -5.37 7.17
CA PHE A 206 -9.14 -5.00 6.05
C PHE A 206 -10.53 -4.53 6.48
N ASP A 207 -11.12 -5.12 7.52
CA ASP A 207 -12.39 -4.66 8.10
C ASP A 207 -12.25 -3.21 8.61
N THR A 208 -11.15 -2.92 9.32
CA THR A 208 -10.85 -1.56 9.78
C THR A 208 -10.67 -0.58 8.61
N ARG A 209 -10.11 -1.03 7.47
CA ARG A 209 -10.00 -0.19 6.25
C ARG A 209 -11.38 0.20 5.72
N ILE A 210 -12.30 -0.77 5.66
CA ILE A 210 -13.68 -0.56 5.22
C ILE A 210 -14.41 0.38 6.17
N GLU A 211 -14.32 0.14 7.48
CA GLU A 211 -14.91 1.00 8.52
C GLU A 211 -14.42 2.45 8.46
N GLN A 212 -13.14 2.64 8.10
CA GLN A 212 -12.53 3.96 7.90
C GLN A 212 -12.85 4.59 6.54
N GLY A 213 -13.67 3.94 5.70
CA GLY A 213 -14.07 4.44 4.39
C GLY A 213 -12.90 4.58 3.41
N ARG A 214 -11.90 3.69 3.50
CA ARG A 214 -10.66 3.71 2.71
C ARG A 214 -10.79 3.06 1.34
N VAL A 215 -11.85 2.28 1.13
CA VAL A 215 -12.17 1.63 -0.15
C VAL A 215 -13.01 2.59 -0.99
N VAL A 216 -12.56 2.87 -2.20
CA VAL A 216 -13.05 3.96 -3.05
C VAL A 216 -13.15 3.52 -4.50
N ASP A 217 -13.97 4.24 -5.28
CA ASP A 217 -13.89 4.21 -6.74
C ASP A 217 -12.66 5.02 -7.21
N GLY A 218 -11.50 4.35 -7.23
CA GLY A 218 -10.18 4.94 -7.46
C GLY A 218 -9.84 5.14 -8.94
N HIS A 219 -8.55 5.22 -9.25
CA HIS A 219 -8.03 5.29 -10.61
C HIS A 219 -7.90 3.91 -11.26
N GLY A 220 -7.35 2.93 -10.53
CA GLY A 220 -7.28 1.52 -10.94
C GLY A 220 -6.03 1.14 -11.75
N ASP A 221 -5.43 2.08 -12.51
CA ASP A 221 -4.22 1.87 -13.33
C ASP A 221 -3.26 3.09 -13.31
N LEU A 222 -2.87 3.55 -12.11
CA LEU A 222 -2.13 4.81 -11.94
C LEU A 222 -0.64 4.69 -12.30
N LEU A 223 -0.30 4.84 -13.59
CA LEU A 223 1.07 4.75 -14.10
C LEU A 223 1.72 6.14 -14.30
N ALA A 224 3.04 6.24 -14.14
CA ALA A 224 3.77 7.49 -14.37
C ALA A 224 3.74 7.92 -15.85
N GLU A 225 3.49 6.98 -16.76
CA GLU A 225 3.37 7.24 -18.20
C GLU A 225 2.07 8.00 -18.55
N ASP A 226 1.10 8.03 -17.65
CA ASP A 226 -0.21 8.68 -17.86
C ASP A 226 -0.41 9.93 -16.99
N ILE A 227 0.66 10.36 -16.30
CA ILE A 227 0.69 11.58 -15.49
C ILE A 227 1.51 12.65 -16.19
N PHE A 228 0.92 13.83 -16.37
CA PHE A 228 1.58 14.99 -16.96
C PHE A 228 1.73 16.10 -15.92
N CYS A 229 2.96 16.50 -15.66
CA CYS A 229 3.31 17.48 -14.64
C CYS A 229 3.37 18.88 -15.27
N LEU A 230 2.25 19.60 -15.31
CA LEU A 230 2.15 20.95 -15.87
C LEU A 230 2.38 22.03 -14.80
N ASP A 231 2.59 23.27 -15.23
CA ASP A 231 2.88 24.40 -14.32
C ASP A 231 1.69 24.77 -13.44
N ASP A 232 0.47 24.50 -13.90
CA ASP A 232 -0.79 24.72 -13.18
C ASP A 232 -1.27 23.49 -12.40
N GLY A 233 -0.47 22.41 -12.37
CA GLY A 233 -0.74 21.18 -11.63
C GLY A 233 -0.76 19.93 -12.50
N PRO A 234 -0.79 18.74 -11.89
CA PRO A 234 -0.76 17.50 -12.63
C PRO A 234 -2.07 17.25 -13.39
N ARG A 235 -1.99 16.48 -14.48
CA ARG A 235 -3.14 15.82 -15.11
C ARG A 235 -2.88 14.33 -15.11
N ILE A 236 -3.80 13.59 -14.49
CA ILE A 236 -3.74 12.14 -14.39
C ILE A 236 -4.77 11.59 -15.38
N LEU A 237 -4.31 10.75 -16.31
CA LEU A 237 -5.12 10.19 -17.38
C LEU A 237 -5.17 8.66 -17.28
N ASP A 238 -5.99 8.06 -18.14
CA ASP A 238 -6.14 6.61 -18.33
C ASP A 238 -6.66 5.85 -17.09
N CYS A 239 -7.64 6.44 -16.39
CA CYS A 239 -8.42 5.77 -15.37
C CYS A 239 -9.17 4.55 -15.96
N LEU A 240 -9.09 3.41 -15.26
CA LEU A 240 -9.57 2.12 -15.73
C LEU A 240 -11.09 2.13 -15.99
N GLU A 241 -11.50 1.99 -17.25
CA GLU A 241 -12.89 2.24 -17.66
C GLU A 241 -13.78 1.01 -17.83
N PHE A 242 -13.17 -0.16 -17.96
CA PHE A 242 -13.86 -1.36 -18.43
C PHE A 242 -14.38 -2.31 -17.34
N ASP A 243 -13.81 -2.26 -16.13
CA ASP A 243 -14.26 -3.10 -15.01
C ASP A 243 -14.22 -2.31 -13.70
N ASP A 244 -15.40 -1.97 -13.20
CA ASP A 244 -15.55 -1.22 -11.97
C ASP A 244 -14.97 -1.96 -10.75
N ARG A 245 -15.00 -3.30 -10.73
CA ARG A 245 -14.47 -4.11 -9.62
C ARG A 245 -12.95 -4.04 -9.51
N LEU A 246 -12.26 -3.79 -10.62
CA LEU A 246 -10.81 -3.56 -10.65
C LEU A 246 -10.43 -2.13 -10.27
N ARG A 247 -11.36 -1.19 -10.42
CA ARG A 247 -11.21 0.23 -10.05
C ARG A 247 -11.63 0.50 -8.59
N TYR A 248 -12.52 -0.31 -8.04
CA TYR A 248 -12.91 -0.28 -6.63
C TYR A 248 -11.80 -0.87 -5.77
N VAL A 249 -11.01 0.00 -5.15
CA VAL A 249 -9.75 -0.36 -4.50
C VAL A 249 -9.60 0.39 -3.19
N ASP A 250 -8.71 -0.10 -2.34
CA ASP A 250 -8.22 0.72 -1.25
C ASP A 250 -7.43 1.92 -1.81
N GLY A 251 -7.65 3.14 -1.30
CA GLY A 251 -6.93 4.32 -1.82
C GLY A 251 -5.40 4.20 -1.71
N LEU A 252 -4.88 3.48 -0.71
CA LEU A 252 -3.46 3.16 -0.61
C LEU A 252 -3.01 2.19 -1.71
N ASP A 253 -3.86 1.24 -2.12
CA ASP A 253 -3.59 0.34 -3.24
C ASP A 253 -3.49 1.10 -4.57
N ASP A 254 -4.36 2.09 -4.77
CA ASP A 254 -4.33 2.96 -5.94
C ASP A 254 -3.03 3.80 -6.00
N ALA A 255 -2.64 4.39 -4.87
CA ALA A 255 -1.37 5.10 -4.75
C ALA A 255 -0.15 4.16 -4.89
N ALA A 256 -0.23 2.94 -4.37
CA ALA A 256 0.84 1.95 -4.47
C ALA A 256 1.15 1.57 -5.92
N PHE A 257 0.19 1.75 -6.84
CA PHE A 257 0.43 1.53 -8.27
C PHE A 257 1.49 2.50 -8.81
N LEU A 258 1.35 3.80 -8.56
CA LEU A 258 2.34 4.77 -9.01
C LEU A 258 3.69 4.55 -8.33
N ALA A 259 3.68 4.23 -7.03
CA ALA A 259 4.91 3.94 -6.31
C ALA A 259 5.66 2.74 -6.91
N MET A 260 4.94 1.67 -7.24
CA MET A 260 5.47 0.51 -7.92
C MET A 260 6.08 0.89 -9.28
N ASP A 261 5.39 1.71 -10.07
CA ASP A 261 5.87 2.14 -11.39
C ASP A 261 7.11 3.04 -11.29
N LEU A 262 7.16 3.95 -10.31
CA LEU A 262 8.35 4.74 -10.00
C LEU A 262 9.56 3.85 -9.62
N GLU A 263 9.34 2.77 -8.86
CA GLU A 263 10.40 1.78 -8.59
C GLU A 263 10.86 1.05 -9.85
N GLN A 264 9.95 0.72 -10.78
CA GLN A 264 10.33 0.12 -12.07
C GLN A 264 11.14 1.08 -12.96
N LEU A 265 10.91 2.39 -12.83
CA LEU A 265 11.70 3.42 -13.48
C LEU A 265 13.05 3.67 -12.79
N GLY A 266 13.35 2.97 -11.69
CA GLY A 266 14.60 3.10 -10.94
C GLY A 266 14.58 4.23 -9.90
N ALA A 267 13.43 4.81 -9.60
CA ALA A 267 13.27 5.97 -8.71
C ALA A 267 12.65 5.57 -7.36
N SER A 268 13.29 4.66 -6.62
CA SER A 268 12.78 4.16 -5.34
C SER A 268 12.62 5.23 -4.25
N GLU A 269 13.49 6.25 -4.24
CA GLU A 269 13.35 7.37 -3.30
C GLU A 269 12.10 8.21 -3.62
N ALA A 270 11.85 8.46 -4.90
CA ALA A 270 10.65 9.16 -5.37
C ALA A 270 9.37 8.39 -5.05
N ALA A 271 9.39 7.05 -5.19
CA ALA A 271 8.29 6.18 -4.80
C ALA A 271 7.97 6.27 -3.30
N ALA A 272 9.00 6.20 -2.44
CA ALA A 272 8.86 6.33 -1.00
C ALA A 272 8.35 7.71 -0.60
N TYR A 273 8.88 8.77 -1.22
CA TYR A 273 8.43 10.14 -1.01
C TYR A 273 6.95 10.32 -1.41
N PHE A 274 6.56 9.83 -2.58
CA PHE A 274 5.17 9.91 -3.05
C PHE A 274 4.19 9.24 -2.08
N LEU A 275 4.46 7.99 -1.65
CA LEU A 275 3.57 7.30 -0.70
C LEU A 275 3.51 8.00 0.66
N ALA A 276 4.63 8.54 1.14
CA ALA A 276 4.66 9.31 2.38
C ALA A 276 3.78 10.57 2.28
N GLN A 277 3.87 11.31 1.16
CA GLN A 277 3.00 12.48 0.92
C GLN A 277 1.54 12.08 0.78
N TYR A 278 1.24 10.99 0.07
CA TYR A 278 -0.14 10.50 -0.05
C TYR A 278 -0.72 10.11 1.32
N SER A 279 0.02 9.37 2.16
CA SER A 279 -0.41 9.01 3.51
C SER A 279 -0.62 10.24 4.40
N GLU A 280 0.22 11.26 4.27
CA GLU A 280 0.07 12.53 4.99
C GLU A 280 -1.22 13.25 4.59
N TYR A 281 -1.47 13.44 3.28
CA TYR A 281 -2.66 14.15 2.79
C TYR A 281 -3.96 13.37 3.03
N SER A 282 -3.93 12.05 2.89
CA SER A 282 -5.10 11.18 3.11
C SER A 282 -5.38 10.90 4.58
N GLY A 283 -4.47 11.26 5.49
CA GLY A 283 -4.60 10.94 6.91
C GLY A 283 -4.67 9.44 7.17
N ASP A 284 -3.98 8.64 6.36
CA ASP A 284 -4.10 7.19 6.34
C ASP A 284 -3.18 6.53 7.39
N PRO A 285 -3.73 5.83 8.41
CA PRO A 285 -2.96 5.15 9.43
C PRO A 285 -2.55 3.71 9.05
N ALA A 286 -2.61 3.31 7.78
CA ALA A 286 -2.26 1.95 7.36
C ALA A 286 -0.84 1.53 7.84
N PRO A 287 -0.65 0.27 8.26
CA PRO A 287 0.66 -0.25 8.66
C PRO A 287 1.61 -0.30 7.46
N PRO A 288 2.93 -0.10 7.65
CA PRO A 288 3.91 -0.23 6.57
C PRO A 288 3.83 -1.56 5.82
N SER A 289 3.45 -2.64 6.51
CA SER A 289 3.26 -3.96 5.91
C SER A 289 2.21 -3.96 4.81
N LEU A 290 1.11 -3.21 4.97
CA LEU A 290 0.06 -3.08 3.96
C LEU A 290 0.55 -2.29 2.74
N TRP A 291 1.36 -1.25 2.94
CA TRP A 291 1.94 -0.47 1.86
C TRP A 291 2.81 -1.37 0.97
N HIS A 292 3.68 -2.16 1.60
CA HIS A 292 4.49 -3.13 0.89
C HIS A 292 3.63 -4.20 0.20
N HIS A 293 2.59 -4.71 0.85
CA HIS A 293 1.70 -5.69 0.24
C HIS A 293 1.01 -5.15 -1.03
N TYR A 294 0.52 -3.91 -1.01
CA TYR A 294 -0.11 -3.31 -2.18
C TYR A 294 0.89 -3.00 -3.30
N VAL A 295 2.09 -2.50 -3.00
CA VAL A 295 3.14 -2.36 -4.03
C VAL A 295 3.47 -3.71 -4.65
N ALA A 296 3.54 -4.77 -3.86
CA ALA A 296 3.76 -6.12 -4.37
C ALA A 296 2.61 -6.62 -5.24
N TYR A 297 1.37 -6.35 -4.84
CA TYR A 297 0.17 -6.68 -5.62
C TYR A 297 0.21 -6.03 -6.99
N ARG A 298 0.46 -4.71 -7.05
CA ARG A 298 0.57 -3.99 -8.32
C ARG A 298 1.75 -4.46 -9.17
N ALA A 299 2.88 -4.78 -8.54
CA ALA A 299 4.03 -5.36 -9.25
C ALA A 299 3.66 -6.71 -9.88
N PHE A 300 2.94 -7.58 -9.16
CA PHE A 300 2.54 -8.88 -9.69
C PHE A 300 1.47 -8.77 -10.79
N VAL A 301 0.51 -7.87 -10.66
CA VAL A 301 -0.47 -7.57 -11.72
C VAL A 301 0.25 -7.13 -13.00
N ARG A 302 1.23 -6.23 -12.91
CA ARG A 302 2.03 -5.83 -14.08
C ARG A 302 2.93 -6.95 -14.58
N ALA A 303 3.49 -7.78 -13.71
CA ALA A 303 4.29 -8.94 -14.12
C ALA A 303 3.47 -9.88 -15.02
N LYS A 304 2.22 -10.11 -14.64
CA LYS A 304 1.24 -10.90 -15.41
C LYS A 304 0.95 -10.26 -16.78
N VAL A 305 0.69 -8.95 -16.83
CA VAL A 305 0.47 -8.25 -18.10
C VAL A 305 1.70 -8.37 -19.02
N SER A 306 2.91 -8.16 -18.48
CA SER A 306 4.15 -8.33 -19.24
C SER A 306 4.36 -9.77 -19.71
N LEU A 307 3.92 -10.77 -18.93
CA LEU A 307 3.97 -12.17 -19.36
C LEU A 307 3.03 -12.45 -20.53
N ILE A 308 1.81 -11.91 -20.51
CA ILE A 308 0.87 -12.01 -21.64
C ILE A 308 1.49 -11.37 -22.90
N GLN A 309 2.08 -10.19 -22.76
CA GLN A 309 2.76 -9.49 -23.85
C GLN A 309 3.96 -10.27 -24.40
N ALA A 310 4.71 -10.97 -23.53
CA ALA A 310 5.83 -11.82 -23.95
C ALA A 310 5.34 -12.99 -24.82
N HIS A 311 4.25 -13.66 -24.45
CA HIS A 311 3.61 -14.70 -25.26
C HIS A 311 3.11 -14.19 -26.62
N GLN A 312 2.77 -12.90 -26.70
CA GLN A 312 2.39 -12.23 -27.95
C GLN A 312 3.59 -11.76 -28.78
N GLY A 313 4.83 -12.07 -28.35
CA GLY A 313 6.06 -11.73 -29.08
C GLY A 313 6.59 -10.33 -28.81
N THR A 314 6.14 -9.65 -27.76
CA THR A 314 6.63 -8.31 -27.42
C THR A 314 8.08 -8.38 -26.92
N PRO A 315 9.03 -7.65 -27.55
CA PRO A 315 10.42 -7.64 -27.12
C PRO A 315 10.58 -7.17 -25.67
N ALA A 316 11.53 -7.76 -24.93
CA ALA A 316 11.87 -7.44 -23.54
C ALA A 316 10.75 -7.62 -22.49
N ALA A 317 9.54 -8.01 -22.87
CA ALA A 317 8.41 -8.19 -21.96
C ALA A 317 8.66 -9.31 -20.92
N GLU A 318 9.39 -10.37 -21.30
CA GLU A 318 9.81 -11.41 -20.37
C GLU A 318 10.75 -10.86 -19.29
N THR A 319 11.73 -10.04 -19.67
CA THR A 319 12.66 -9.41 -18.72
C THR A 319 11.92 -8.45 -17.78
N ALA A 320 10.96 -7.69 -18.30
CA ALA A 320 10.10 -6.83 -17.48
C ALA A 320 9.29 -7.66 -16.47
N SER A 321 8.68 -8.76 -16.90
CA SER A 321 7.94 -9.67 -16.02
C SER A 321 8.81 -10.21 -14.88
N ARG A 322 10.04 -10.69 -15.17
CA ARG A 322 10.98 -11.16 -14.15
C ARG A 322 11.36 -10.07 -13.12
N ARG A 323 11.61 -8.84 -13.58
CA ARG A 323 11.90 -7.69 -12.69
C ARG A 323 10.73 -7.36 -11.77
N LEU A 324 9.51 -7.41 -12.31
CA LEU A 324 8.29 -7.17 -11.55
C LEU A 324 8.01 -8.26 -10.51
N VAL A 325 8.23 -9.55 -10.84
CA VAL A 325 8.16 -10.65 -9.85
C VAL A 325 9.20 -10.46 -8.74
N SER A 326 10.43 -10.08 -9.08
CA SER A 326 11.47 -9.78 -8.09
C SER A 326 11.07 -8.62 -7.17
N THR A 327 10.46 -7.56 -7.73
CA THR A 327 9.91 -6.42 -6.98
C THR A 327 8.80 -6.88 -6.03
N ALA A 328 7.84 -7.66 -6.53
CA ALA A 328 6.76 -8.22 -5.71
C ALA A 328 7.32 -9.03 -4.53
N LEU A 329 8.29 -9.92 -4.79
CA LEU A 329 8.92 -10.75 -3.77
C LEU A 329 9.66 -9.93 -2.72
N ARG A 330 10.41 -8.91 -3.14
CA ARG A 330 11.13 -7.99 -2.24
C ARG A 330 10.17 -7.26 -1.30
N HIS A 331 9.06 -6.77 -1.83
CA HIS A 331 8.02 -6.12 -1.02
C HIS A 331 7.28 -7.11 -0.11
N LEU A 332 6.94 -8.31 -0.58
CA LEU A 332 6.26 -9.34 0.24
C LEU A 332 7.11 -9.83 1.42
N ARG A 333 8.43 -9.93 1.22
CA ARG A 333 9.36 -10.23 2.32
C ARG A 333 9.42 -9.12 3.35
N THR A 334 9.17 -7.87 2.93
CA THR A 334 9.16 -6.69 3.80
C THR A 334 7.79 -6.48 4.46
N SER A 335 6.70 -6.90 3.80
CA SER A 335 5.34 -6.89 4.37
C SER A 335 5.10 -8.01 5.39
N ALA A 336 6.02 -8.96 5.53
CA ALA A 336 5.89 -10.06 6.47
C ALA A 336 5.76 -9.50 7.91
N VAL A 337 4.65 -9.86 8.56
CA VAL A 337 4.38 -9.46 9.94
C VAL A 337 5.17 -10.38 10.87
N GLY A 338 5.98 -9.80 11.75
CA GLY A 338 6.89 -10.52 12.64
C GLY A 338 6.56 -10.32 14.11
N LEU A 339 6.72 -11.39 14.89
CA LEU A 339 6.69 -11.36 16.34
C LEU A 339 8.09 -11.75 16.86
N THR A 340 8.84 -10.78 17.38
CA THR A 340 10.19 -11.05 17.92
C THR A 340 10.14 -11.11 19.44
N LEU A 341 10.49 -12.27 20.01
CA LEU A 341 10.67 -12.44 21.44
C LEU A 341 12.12 -12.13 21.79
N VAL A 342 12.35 -11.16 22.67
CA VAL A 342 13.69 -10.87 23.22
C VAL A 342 13.67 -11.24 24.69
N GLY A 343 14.44 -12.27 25.06
CA GLY A 343 14.57 -12.72 26.43
C GLY A 343 15.99 -12.89 26.90
N GLY A 344 16.11 -13.31 28.16
CA GLY A 344 17.36 -13.41 28.90
C GLY A 344 17.19 -12.92 30.33
N LEU A 345 18.16 -13.27 31.16
CA LEU A 345 18.17 -12.89 32.58
C LEU A 345 18.21 -11.36 32.77
N PRO A 346 17.70 -10.82 33.89
CA PRO A 346 17.91 -9.41 34.19
C PRO A 346 19.41 -9.05 34.20
N GLY A 347 19.78 -7.91 33.61
CA GLY A 347 21.18 -7.53 33.43
C GLY A 347 21.84 -8.00 32.12
N SER A 348 21.21 -8.93 31.38
CA SER A 348 21.68 -9.43 30.08
C SER A 348 21.60 -8.44 28.91
N GLY A 349 21.15 -7.21 29.11
CA GLY A 349 21.00 -6.24 28.02
C GLY A 349 19.76 -6.45 27.12
N LYS A 350 18.85 -7.38 27.46
CA LYS A 350 17.60 -7.63 26.72
C LYS A 350 16.82 -6.37 26.34
N SER A 351 16.62 -5.45 27.28
CA SER A 351 15.78 -4.27 27.07
C SER A 351 16.49 -3.25 26.17
N THR A 352 17.82 -3.18 26.24
CA THR A 352 18.65 -2.36 25.34
C THR A 352 18.62 -2.91 23.92
N LEU A 353 18.78 -4.23 23.77
CA LEU A 353 18.69 -4.89 22.46
C LEU A 353 17.28 -4.74 21.86
N ALA A 354 16.23 -4.99 22.66
CA ALA A 354 14.85 -4.90 22.20
C ALA A 354 14.46 -3.47 21.77
N GLY A 355 14.92 -2.45 22.51
CA GLY A 355 14.78 -1.04 22.15
C GLY A 355 15.44 -0.73 20.81
N ALA A 356 16.74 -1.01 20.70
CA ALA A 356 17.49 -0.73 19.47
C ALA A 356 16.95 -1.50 18.26
N LEU A 357 16.51 -2.75 18.47
CA LEU A 357 15.90 -3.56 17.43
C LEU A 357 14.56 -2.96 16.96
N ALA A 358 13.70 -2.57 17.90
CA ALA A 358 12.42 -1.94 17.58
C ALA A 358 12.60 -0.63 16.80
N ASP A 359 13.56 0.22 17.20
CA ASP A 359 13.86 1.49 16.52
C ASP A 359 14.39 1.29 15.09
N ARG A 360 15.29 0.31 14.90
CA ARG A 360 15.85 -0.02 13.58
C ARG A 360 14.80 -0.59 12.64
N LEU A 361 13.92 -1.44 13.17
CA LEU A 361 12.82 -2.05 12.42
C LEU A 361 11.65 -1.08 12.20
N GLY A 362 11.52 -0.04 13.03
CA GLY A 362 10.38 0.88 13.03
C GLY A 362 9.08 0.22 13.53
N VAL A 363 9.18 -0.65 14.54
CA VAL A 363 8.08 -1.49 15.03
C VAL A 363 7.76 -1.23 16.50
N THR A 364 6.61 -1.71 16.96
CA THR A 364 6.18 -1.50 18.35
C THR A 364 6.96 -2.40 19.32
N LEU A 365 7.48 -1.81 20.40
CA LEU A 365 8.09 -2.55 21.51
C LEU A 365 7.13 -2.63 22.70
N LEU A 366 6.72 -3.84 23.06
CA LEU A 366 6.00 -4.10 24.30
C LEU A 366 6.95 -4.73 25.33
N SER A 367 6.97 -4.21 26.55
CA SER A 367 7.82 -4.71 27.62
C SER A 367 6.96 -5.17 28.79
N SER A 368 7.22 -6.39 29.26
CA SER A 368 6.54 -6.96 30.42
C SER A 368 6.74 -6.11 31.69
N ASP A 369 7.92 -5.55 31.90
CA ASP A 369 8.21 -4.72 33.07
C ASP A 369 7.43 -3.40 33.04
N ARG A 370 7.36 -2.74 31.86
CA ARG A 370 6.53 -1.54 31.69
C ARG A 370 5.05 -1.83 31.84
N LEU A 371 4.58 -2.93 31.25
CA LEU A 371 3.18 -3.33 31.31
C LEU A 371 2.76 -3.73 32.72
N ARG A 372 3.64 -4.40 33.48
CA ARG A 372 3.40 -4.74 34.89
C ARG A 372 3.15 -3.50 35.73
N LYS A 373 3.96 -2.45 35.55
CA LYS A 373 3.78 -1.16 36.24
C LYS A 373 2.50 -0.45 35.80
N GLU A 374 2.21 -0.44 34.50
CA GLU A 374 0.97 0.11 33.95
C GLU A 374 -0.27 -0.55 34.58
N LEU A 375 -0.30 -1.89 34.65
CA LEU A 375 -1.40 -2.65 35.24
C LEU A 375 -1.57 -2.42 36.76
N ALA A 376 -0.49 -2.03 37.43
CA ALA A 376 -0.48 -1.67 38.85
C ALA A 376 -0.82 -0.18 39.11
N GLY A 377 -0.99 0.63 38.05
CA GLY A 377 -1.20 2.07 38.18
C GLY A 377 0.05 2.85 38.62
N ILE A 378 1.23 2.24 38.49
CA ILE A 378 2.52 2.84 38.87
C ILE A 378 3.15 3.48 37.62
N PRO A 379 3.65 4.74 37.69
CA PRO A 379 4.41 5.34 36.60
C PRO A 379 5.58 4.46 36.15
N ALA A 380 5.78 4.29 34.84
CA ALA A 380 6.77 3.35 34.28
C ALA A 380 8.22 3.60 34.75
N GLU A 381 8.56 4.85 35.08
CA GLU A 381 9.88 5.29 35.56
C GLU A 381 10.11 5.04 37.06
N GLN A 382 9.06 4.76 37.84
CA GLN A 382 9.18 4.49 39.27
C GLN A 382 9.54 3.03 39.51
N SER A 383 10.51 2.78 40.40
CA SER A 383 10.86 1.42 40.80
C SER A 383 9.79 0.85 41.74
N ALA A 384 9.37 -0.37 41.46
CA ALA A 384 8.45 -1.15 42.30
C ALA A 384 9.20 -2.37 42.85
N ALA A 385 10.33 -2.13 43.53
CA ALA A 385 11.18 -3.18 44.08
C ALA A 385 10.40 -4.08 45.06
N ALA A 386 10.30 -5.36 44.71
CA ALA A 386 9.74 -6.43 45.54
C ALA A 386 10.61 -7.69 45.34
N GLY A 387 10.61 -8.61 46.32
CA GLY A 387 11.32 -9.88 46.20
C GLY A 387 10.84 -10.73 45.02
N TYR A 388 11.67 -11.68 44.56
CA TYR A 388 11.26 -12.64 43.52
C TYR A 388 10.03 -13.43 43.98
N GLY A 389 8.95 -13.39 43.19
CA GLY A 389 7.68 -14.06 43.53
C GLY A 389 6.75 -13.27 44.46
N GLU A 390 7.11 -12.03 44.83
CA GLU A 390 6.33 -11.18 45.74
C GLU A 390 5.81 -9.92 45.03
N GLY A 391 4.81 -9.25 45.63
CA GLY A 391 4.25 -8.01 45.10
C GLY A 391 3.72 -8.15 43.66
N LEU A 392 4.31 -7.40 42.72
CA LEU A 392 3.93 -7.44 41.30
C LEU A 392 4.51 -8.64 40.54
N TYR A 393 5.34 -9.46 41.20
CA TYR A 393 6.01 -10.61 40.61
C TYR A 393 5.45 -11.95 41.12
N THR A 394 4.30 -11.95 41.81
CA THR A 394 3.60 -13.19 42.16
C THR A 394 3.23 -13.98 40.89
N PRO A 395 3.01 -15.30 40.98
CA PRO A 395 2.57 -16.11 39.82
C PRO A 395 1.31 -15.56 39.16
N GLU A 396 0.34 -15.07 39.94
CA GLU A 396 -0.89 -14.47 39.45
C GLU A 396 -0.63 -13.16 38.66
N TRP A 397 0.15 -12.24 39.22
CA TRP A 397 0.50 -10.99 38.52
C TRP A 397 1.34 -11.23 37.27
N THR A 398 2.24 -12.21 37.32
CA THR A 398 3.05 -12.63 36.18
C THR A 398 2.15 -13.18 35.08
N ALA A 399 1.24 -14.12 35.39
CA ALA A 399 0.29 -14.66 34.43
C ALA A 399 -0.58 -13.56 33.80
N ARG A 400 -1.11 -12.64 34.60
CA ARG A 400 -1.91 -11.50 34.12
C ARG A 400 -1.11 -10.56 33.20
N THR A 401 0.14 -10.27 33.56
CA THR A 401 1.02 -9.40 32.76
C THR A 401 1.32 -10.03 31.41
N TYR A 402 1.71 -11.31 31.38
CA TYR A 402 2.01 -12.01 30.14
C TYR A 402 0.76 -12.22 29.27
N ALA A 403 -0.39 -12.54 29.86
CA ALA A 403 -1.66 -12.60 29.12
C ALA A 403 -1.96 -11.25 28.43
N THR A 404 -1.88 -10.15 29.18
CA THR A 404 -2.13 -8.80 28.62
C THR A 404 -1.09 -8.42 27.54
N LEU A 405 0.18 -8.78 27.75
CA LEU A 405 1.26 -8.53 26.79
C LEU A 405 0.97 -9.21 25.45
N LEU A 406 0.57 -10.47 25.53
CA LEU A 406 0.25 -11.33 24.42
C LEU A 406 -1.05 -10.91 23.71
N ASP A 407 -2.07 -10.48 24.45
CA ASP A 407 -3.31 -9.93 23.89
C ASP A 407 -3.05 -8.65 23.08
N ARG A 408 -2.23 -7.73 23.61
CA ARG A 408 -1.82 -6.51 22.90
C ARG A 408 -0.99 -6.84 21.65
N ALA A 409 -0.09 -7.80 21.74
CA ALA A 409 0.69 -8.27 20.60
C ALA A 409 -0.22 -8.85 19.51
N SER A 410 -1.15 -9.72 19.88
CA SER A 410 -2.13 -10.34 18.98
C SER A 410 -2.93 -9.28 18.21
N ALA A 411 -3.46 -8.27 18.92
CA ALA A 411 -4.20 -7.18 18.31
C ALA A 411 -3.38 -6.41 17.26
N LEU A 412 -2.11 -6.10 17.56
CA LEU A 412 -1.21 -5.41 16.63
C LEU A 412 -0.87 -6.28 15.41
N LEU A 413 -0.54 -7.56 15.62
CA LEU A 413 -0.20 -8.50 14.55
C LEU A 413 -1.36 -8.72 13.58
N SER A 414 -2.59 -8.87 14.09
CA SER A 414 -3.81 -8.97 13.27
C SER A 414 -4.10 -7.69 12.48
N SER A 415 -3.67 -6.53 12.99
CA SER A 415 -3.71 -5.24 12.29
C SER A 415 -2.51 -5.04 11.36
N GLY A 416 -1.67 -6.04 11.13
CA GLY A 416 -0.52 -5.98 10.23
C GLY A 416 0.75 -5.35 10.82
N GLU A 417 0.77 -5.03 12.11
CA GLU A 417 1.92 -4.41 12.76
C GLU A 417 2.86 -5.49 13.32
N SER A 418 4.15 -5.42 12.97
CA SER A 418 5.17 -6.25 13.61
C SER A 418 5.43 -5.77 15.04
N VAL A 419 5.81 -6.69 15.93
CA VAL A 419 5.99 -6.41 17.37
C VAL A 419 7.26 -7.06 17.90
N VAL A 420 7.98 -6.32 18.75
CA VAL A 420 9.06 -6.84 19.60
C VAL A 420 8.53 -6.95 21.02
N LEU A 421 8.71 -8.11 21.66
CA LEU A 421 8.34 -8.35 23.06
C LEU A 421 9.60 -8.51 23.94
N ASP A 422 9.78 -7.60 24.89
CA ASP A 422 10.83 -7.65 25.91
C ASP A 422 10.28 -8.26 27.21
N ALA A 423 10.68 -9.50 27.47
CA ALA A 423 10.34 -10.22 28.69
C ALA A 423 11.41 -11.25 29.04
N THR A 424 11.39 -11.81 30.24
CA THR A 424 12.38 -12.84 30.62
C THR A 424 12.15 -14.16 29.88
N TRP A 425 10.90 -14.47 29.52
CA TRP A 425 10.51 -15.72 28.85
C TRP A 425 10.99 -16.96 29.59
N HIS A 426 10.95 -16.95 30.92
CA HIS A 426 11.43 -18.05 31.75
C HIS A 426 10.45 -19.25 31.76
N ASP A 427 9.15 -19.00 31.63
CA ASP A 427 8.12 -20.05 31.67
C ASP A 427 7.86 -20.63 30.27
N PRO A 428 8.03 -21.96 30.05
CA PRO A 428 7.73 -22.60 28.78
C PRO A 428 6.28 -22.41 28.31
N GLY A 429 5.30 -22.35 29.22
CA GLY A 429 3.90 -22.12 28.88
C GLY A 429 3.64 -20.73 28.29
N GLN A 430 4.44 -19.73 28.69
CA GLN A 430 4.40 -18.39 28.09
C GLN A 430 4.99 -18.38 26.68
N ARG A 431 6.08 -19.13 26.45
CA ARG A 431 6.69 -19.30 25.13
C ARG A 431 5.73 -20.00 24.16
N GLU A 432 5.07 -21.06 24.61
CA GLU A 432 4.05 -21.77 23.83
C GLU A 432 2.83 -20.89 23.53
N SER A 433 2.41 -20.05 24.48
CA SER A 433 1.33 -19.08 24.25
C SER A 433 1.71 -18.02 23.21
N ALA A 434 2.96 -17.56 23.21
CA ALA A 434 3.47 -16.65 22.17
C ALA A 434 3.51 -17.33 20.79
N LEU A 435 3.90 -18.61 20.72
CA LEU A 435 3.85 -19.40 19.48
C LEU A 435 2.43 -19.52 18.94
N ARG A 436 1.45 -19.88 19.79
CA ARG A 436 0.04 -19.99 19.40
C ARG A 436 -0.51 -18.68 18.83
N ILE A 437 -0.10 -17.54 19.38
CA ILE A 437 -0.48 -16.21 18.85
C ILE A 437 0.17 -15.95 17.50
N ALA A 438 1.45 -16.27 17.33
CA ALA A 438 2.13 -16.13 16.05
C ALA A 438 1.47 -17.01 14.97
N GLU A 439 1.08 -18.24 15.31
CA GLU A 439 0.36 -19.15 14.42
C GLU A 439 -1.02 -18.61 14.07
N GLY A 440 -1.83 -18.24 15.07
CA GLY A 440 -3.19 -17.72 14.87
C GLY A 440 -3.25 -16.39 14.11
N THR A 441 -2.19 -15.58 14.19
CA THR A 441 -2.06 -14.33 13.42
C THR A 441 -1.25 -14.51 12.13
N HIS A 442 -0.75 -15.72 11.87
CA HIS A 442 0.17 -16.05 10.78
C HIS A 442 1.45 -15.18 10.73
N ALA A 443 1.86 -14.63 11.87
CA ALA A 443 3.09 -13.87 12.03
C ALA A 443 4.33 -14.77 12.02
N HIS A 444 5.49 -14.21 11.67
CA HIS A 444 6.77 -14.90 11.75
C HIS A 444 7.38 -14.72 13.13
N LEU A 445 7.36 -15.78 13.94
CA LEU A 445 7.99 -15.81 15.25
C LEU A 445 9.51 -15.94 15.11
N VAL A 446 10.24 -15.07 15.79
CA VAL A 446 11.69 -15.20 16.02
C VAL A 446 11.96 -15.03 17.50
N ALA A 447 12.67 -15.98 18.10
CA ALA A 447 13.09 -15.89 19.50
C ALA A 447 14.58 -15.58 19.59
N LEU A 448 14.93 -14.61 20.42
CA LEU A 448 16.30 -14.16 20.69
C LEU A 448 16.59 -14.29 22.18
N HIS A 449 17.69 -14.95 22.51
CA HIS A 449 18.13 -15.13 23.88
C HIS A 449 19.43 -14.35 24.13
N CYS A 450 19.35 -13.30 24.94
CA CYS A 450 20.49 -12.46 25.28
C CYS A 450 21.39 -13.19 26.28
N GLN A 451 22.62 -13.46 25.86
CA GLN A 451 23.62 -14.10 26.70
C GLN A 451 24.72 -13.09 27.03
N VAL A 452 25.18 -13.15 28.28
CA VAL A 452 26.30 -12.38 28.77
C VAL A 452 27.01 -13.20 29.85
N PRO A 453 28.35 -13.14 29.95
CA PRO A 453 29.07 -13.69 31.09
C PRO A 453 28.53 -13.16 32.43
N GLY A 454 28.46 -14.03 33.45
CA GLY A 454 27.82 -13.71 34.73
C GLY A 454 28.48 -12.58 35.51
N ASP A 455 29.80 -12.45 35.39
CA ASP A 455 30.61 -11.35 35.92
C ASP A 455 30.24 -9.99 35.31
N VAL A 456 30.03 -9.96 33.99
CA VAL A 456 29.59 -8.76 33.26
C VAL A 456 28.13 -8.40 33.61
N SER A 457 27.25 -9.38 33.77
CA SER A 457 25.86 -9.13 34.23
C SER A 457 25.83 -8.49 35.63
N ALA A 458 26.61 -9.04 36.57
CA ALA A 458 26.72 -8.54 37.93
C ALA A 458 27.26 -7.11 37.98
N ALA A 459 28.29 -6.80 37.17
CA ALA A 459 28.83 -5.45 37.05
C ALA A 459 27.83 -4.44 36.46
N ARG A 460 26.99 -4.88 35.52
CA ARG A 460 25.91 -4.04 34.93
C ARG A 460 24.81 -3.75 35.93
N LEU A 461 24.45 -4.72 36.78
CA LEU A 461 23.42 -4.55 37.80
C LEU A 461 23.87 -3.62 38.93
N SER A 462 25.15 -3.66 39.31
CA SER A 462 25.69 -2.81 40.38
C SER A 462 25.91 -1.34 39.97
N THR A 463 26.07 -1.06 38.67
CA THR A 463 26.29 0.29 38.12
C THR A 463 25.02 0.93 37.55
N ARG A 464 23.89 0.22 37.61
CA ARG A 464 22.62 0.66 37.02
C ARG A 464 21.96 1.76 37.87
N ALA A 465 21.55 2.85 37.22
CA ALA A 465 20.63 3.82 37.83
C ALA A 465 19.24 3.18 38.08
N PRO A 466 18.51 3.54 39.15
CA PRO A 466 17.14 3.06 39.36
C PRO A 466 16.26 3.39 38.15
N GLY A 467 15.49 2.42 37.66
CA GLY A 467 14.74 2.56 36.40
C GLY A 467 13.67 1.47 36.17
N THR A 468 13.39 1.15 34.91
CA THR A 468 12.22 0.34 34.50
C THR A 468 12.21 -1.12 34.95
N SER A 469 13.35 -1.75 35.27
CA SER A 469 13.38 -3.14 35.75
C SER A 469 13.87 -3.24 37.20
N ASP A 470 13.18 -4.08 37.98
CA ASP A 470 13.24 -4.07 39.46
C ASP A 470 14.07 -5.22 40.06
N ALA A 471 14.86 -5.95 39.27
CA ALA A 471 15.58 -7.15 39.73
C ALA A 471 16.97 -6.87 40.32
N GLY A 472 17.21 -7.38 41.55
CA GLY A 472 18.52 -7.40 42.24
C GLY A 472 19.39 -8.62 41.90
N LEU A 473 20.62 -8.66 42.42
CA LEU A 473 21.62 -9.72 42.14
C LEU A 473 21.21 -11.10 42.69
N ASP A 474 20.52 -11.11 43.82
CA ASP A 474 19.90 -12.28 44.46
C ASP A 474 18.80 -12.88 43.57
N ILE A 475 17.95 -12.03 42.99
CA ILE A 475 16.88 -12.42 42.05
C ILE A 475 17.49 -13.02 40.77
N VAL A 476 18.52 -12.40 40.21
CA VAL A 476 19.19 -12.91 38.99
C VAL A 476 19.82 -14.28 39.23
N THR A 477 20.45 -14.48 40.40
CA THR A 477 21.04 -15.76 40.77
C THR A 477 19.98 -16.86 40.89
N ALA A 478 18.85 -16.57 41.53
CA ALA A 478 17.73 -17.50 41.64
C ALA A 478 17.10 -17.85 40.28
N MET A 479 16.94 -16.85 39.40
CA MET A 479 16.41 -17.05 38.05
C MET A 479 17.37 -17.86 37.16
N ALA A 480 18.69 -17.64 37.28
CA ALA A 480 19.69 -18.37 36.49
C ALA A 480 19.74 -19.86 36.84
N ALA A 481 19.56 -20.21 38.13
CA ALA A 481 19.62 -21.60 38.59
C ALA A 481 18.44 -22.45 38.11
N GLY A 482 17.31 -21.82 37.76
CA GLY A 482 16.09 -22.50 37.32
C GLY A 482 15.75 -22.31 35.85
N GLU A 483 16.60 -21.68 35.04
CA GLU A 483 16.26 -21.31 33.66
C GLU A 483 16.08 -22.54 32.76
N PRO A 484 14.86 -22.78 32.24
CA PRO A 484 14.65 -23.91 31.35
C PRO A 484 15.27 -23.61 29.99
N PRO A 485 15.85 -24.63 29.32
CA PRO A 485 16.46 -24.46 28.02
C PRO A 485 15.48 -23.86 27.02
N TRP A 486 15.98 -23.02 26.13
CA TRP A 486 15.19 -22.38 25.07
C TRP A 486 15.79 -22.69 23.69
N PRO A 487 15.67 -23.93 23.20
CA PRO A 487 16.36 -24.38 22.00
C PRO A 487 15.89 -23.66 20.72
N GLU A 488 14.67 -23.12 20.70
CA GLU A 488 14.12 -22.35 19.59
C GLU A 488 14.69 -20.93 19.49
N ALA A 489 15.33 -20.43 20.57
CA ALA A 489 15.89 -19.09 20.58
C ALA A 489 17.31 -19.06 20.03
N VAL A 490 17.58 -18.06 19.21
CA VAL A 490 18.94 -17.76 18.76
C VAL A 490 19.68 -16.98 19.83
N SER A 491 20.80 -17.53 20.29
CA SER A 491 21.69 -16.84 21.23
C SER A 491 22.29 -15.59 20.60
N VAL A 492 22.16 -14.45 21.29
CA VAL A 492 22.78 -13.18 20.94
C VAL A 492 23.77 -12.80 22.03
N ASP A 493 25.05 -12.64 21.67
CA ASP A 493 26.06 -12.19 22.61
C ASP A 493 25.92 -10.68 22.84
N THR A 494 25.67 -10.30 24.08
CA THR A 494 25.48 -8.92 24.51
C THR A 494 26.63 -8.42 25.39
N SER A 495 27.74 -9.17 25.48
CA SER A 495 28.93 -8.77 26.22
C SER A 495 29.69 -7.62 25.53
N GLY A 496 29.66 -7.58 24.21
CA GLY A 496 30.31 -6.56 23.37
C GLY A 496 29.46 -5.31 23.10
N PRO A 497 29.84 -4.50 22.08
CA PRO A 497 29.09 -3.31 21.68
C PRO A 497 27.66 -3.64 21.23
N LEU A 498 26.72 -2.75 21.57
CA LEU A 498 25.30 -2.90 21.22
C LEU A 498 25.08 -3.12 19.71
N GLU A 499 25.81 -2.39 18.87
CA GLU A 499 25.64 -2.45 17.42
C GLU A 499 25.95 -3.84 16.84
N SER A 500 26.89 -4.58 17.44
CA SER A 500 27.21 -5.96 17.06
C SER A 500 26.06 -6.90 17.39
N ALA A 501 25.50 -6.79 18.60
CA ALA A 501 24.34 -7.58 19.03
C ALA A 501 23.09 -7.27 18.18
N VAL A 502 22.85 -6.00 17.87
CA VAL A 502 21.75 -5.55 17.00
C VAL A 502 21.92 -6.09 15.59
N SER A 503 23.14 -6.06 15.03
CA SER A 503 23.43 -6.60 13.70
C SER A 503 23.18 -8.12 13.64
N GLN A 504 23.61 -8.86 14.67
CA GLN A 504 23.33 -10.29 14.79
C GLN A 504 21.82 -10.56 14.88
N ALA A 505 21.11 -9.83 15.74
CA ALA A 505 19.66 -9.96 15.89
C ALA A 505 18.91 -9.63 14.58
N LEU A 506 19.29 -8.57 13.87
CA LEU A 506 18.67 -8.17 12.61
C LEU A 506 18.85 -9.23 11.51
N ALA A 507 20.02 -9.88 11.44
CA ALA A 507 20.27 -10.94 10.46
C ALA A 507 19.32 -12.14 10.65
N VAL A 508 18.94 -12.43 11.90
CA VAL A 508 17.98 -13.49 12.24
C VAL A 508 16.54 -13.04 11.98
N VAL A 509 16.17 -11.84 12.42
CA VAL A 509 14.81 -11.30 12.27
C VAL A 509 14.47 -11.00 10.80
N ARG A 510 15.47 -10.69 9.97
CA ARG A 510 15.36 -10.46 8.53
C ARG A 510 16.22 -11.45 7.76
N PRO A 511 15.81 -12.73 7.65
CA PRO A 511 16.63 -13.78 7.02
C PRO A 511 16.87 -13.54 5.52
N TRP A 512 16.13 -12.62 4.91
CA TRP A 512 16.23 -12.28 3.49
C TRP A 512 17.33 -11.27 3.14
N GLY A 513 18.10 -10.80 4.14
CA GLY A 513 19.26 -9.93 3.96
C GLY A 513 18.94 -8.56 3.36
N THR A 514 19.90 -7.98 2.63
CA THR A 514 19.82 -6.65 1.99
C THR A 514 18.91 -6.59 0.76
N GLY A 515 18.34 -7.72 0.33
CA GLY A 515 17.40 -7.79 -0.80
C GLY A 515 15.96 -7.40 -0.47
N GLN A 516 15.71 -6.78 0.69
CA GLN A 516 14.40 -6.27 1.11
C GLN A 516 14.09 -4.91 0.51
N ALA A 517 12.81 -4.55 0.47
CA ALA A 517 12.39 -3.23 0.01
C ALA A 517 12.85 -2.17 1.02
N PRO A 518 13.09 -0.93 0.57
CA PRO A 518 13.22 0.19 1.49
C PRO A 518 11.98 0.23 2.39
N VAL A 519 12.17 0.28 3.71
CA VAL A 519 11.02 0.28 4.63
C VAL A 519 10.30 1.61 4.51
N PHE A 520 9.03 1.59 4.09
CA PHE A 520 8.20 2.79 4.14
C PHE A 520 7.97 3.17 5.60
N ARG A 521 8.33 4.40 5.96
CA ARG A 521 8.09 4.94 7.31
C ARG A 521 6.87 5.84 7.27
N ARG A 522 5.96 5.66 8.23
CA ARG A 522 4.88 6.61 8.44
C ARG A 522 5.46 8.00 8.74
N PRO A 523 4.89 9.09 8.19
CA PRO A 523 5.23 10.43 8.64
C PRO A 523 5.04 10.53 10.16
N ILE A 524 5.99 11.14 10.86
CA ILE A 524 5.83 11.41 12.29
C ILE A 524 4.72 12.46 12.42
N TRP A 525 3.54 12.02 12.83
CA TRP A 525 2.46 12.92 13.24
C TRP A 525 2.94 13.69 14.46
N SER A 526 3.44 14.91 14.27
CA SER A 526 3.56 15.83 15.39
C SER A 526 2.15 16.02 15.96
N LEU A 527 1.93 15.51 17.18
CA LEU A 527 0.64 15.52 17.90
C LEU A 527 0.06 16.93 18.10
N THR A 528 0.80 17.98 17.73
CA THR A 528 0.38 19.38 17.76
C THR A 528 -0.77 19.72 16.79
N ARG A 529 -1.07 18.94 15.75
CA ARG A 529 -2.17 19.25 14.81
C ARG A 529 -3.55 18.65 15.15
N ARG A 530 -3.65 17.67 16.06
CA ARG A 530 -4.96 17.11 16.46
C ARG A 530 -5.77 18.02 17.40
N ALA A 531 -5.13 18.98 18.07
CA ALA A 531 -5.82 19.89 18.99
C ALA A 531 -6.70 20.95 18.29
N GLY A 532 -6.53 21.17 16.97
CA GLY A 532 -7.24 22.23 16.23
C GLY A 532 -8.55 21.81 15.54
N LEU A 533 -8.85 20.52 15.44
CA LEU A 533 -10.01 20.02 14.67
C LEU A 533 -11.21 19.59 15.53
N HIS A 534 -11.10 19.62 16.86
CA HIS A 534 -12.21 19.30 17.76
C HIS A 534 -13.07 20.50 18.22
N GLN A 535 -12.78 21.73 17.77
CA GLN A 535 -13.59 22.92 18.11
C GLN A 535 -14.43 23.49 16.95
N ALA A 536 -14.37 22.93 15.75
CA ALA A 536 -15.14 23.41 14.59
C ALA A 536 -16.26 22.45 14.16
N SER A 537 -17.00 21.87 15.11
CA SER A 537 -18.21 21.08 14.84
C SER A 537 -19.25 21.30 15.94
N ALA A 538 -19.79 22.53 15.98
CA ALA A 538 -21.02 22.84 16.69
C ALA A 538 -21.71 24.05 16.05
N ARG A 539 -22.10 23.95 14.77
CA ARG A 539 -23.13 24.82 14.21
C ARG A 539 -24.45 24.07 14.29
N ARG A 540 -25.33 24.53 15.19
CA ARG A 540 -26.71 24.06 15.34
C ARG A 540 -27.53 24.32 14.06
N PRO A 541 -28.51 23.47 13.74
CA PRO A 541 -29.42 23.71 12.63
C PRO A 541 -30.40 24.85 12.98
N LEU A 542 -30.62 25.75 12.03
CA LEU A 542 -31.69 26.74 12.06
C LEU A 542 -32.99 26.05 11.66
N ASP A 543 -33.92 25.96 12.60
CA ASP A 543 -35.28 25.49 12.37
C ASP A 543 -36.18 26.69 12.06
N LEU A 544 -36.93 26.60 10.97
CA LEU A 544 -37.89 27.59 10.50
C LEU A 544 -39.28 27.16 10.97
N THR A 545 -39.87 27.86 11.95
CA THR A 545 -41.34 28.02 12.02
C THR A 545 -41.74 29.29 12.80
N HIS A 546 -42.55 30.10 12.10
CA HIS A 546 -43.46 31.18 12.51
C HIS A 546 -43.66 31.53 14.00
N THR A 547 -43.65 32.85 14.30
CA THR A 547 -44.87 33.57 14.71
C THR A 547 -44.72 35.11 14.64
N ALA A 548 -45.84 35.78 14.33
CA ALA A 548 -46.09 37.23 14.30
C ALA A 548 -45.63 37.96 15.58
N SER A 549 -45.36 39.27 15.64
CA SER A 549 -46.17 40.42 15.21
C SER A 549 -45.41 41.74 15.42
N HIS A 550 -45.99 42.82 14.87
CA HIS A 550 -45.77 44.26 15.12
C HIS A 550 -44.94 45.09 14.12
N LEU A 551 -45.70 45.67 13.18
CA LEU A 551 -45.50 46.99 12.55
C LEU A 551 -45.30 48.11 13.60
N PRO A 552 -44.62 49.22 13.22
CA PRO A 552 -45.37 50.37 12.71
C PRO A 552 -44.82 50.99 11.41
N ALA A 553 -45.73 51.72 10.75
CA ALA A 553 -45.64 52.39 9.46
C ALA A 553 -44.77 53.68 9.46
N PRO A 554 -44.44 54.24 8.27
CA PRO A 554 -43.46 55.30 8.11
C PRO A 554 -44.05 56.71 7.89
N ALA A 555 -43.18 57.69 8.17
CA ALA A 555 -42.96 58.97 7.49
C ALA A 555 -44.13 59.96 7.21
N SER A 556 -44.00 61.13 7.81
CA SER A 556 -44.33 62.50 7.32
C SER A 556 -43.61 63.43 8.33
N GLY A 557 -42.85 64.48 8.06
CA GLY A 557 -42.49 65.32 6.93
C GLY A 557 -41.79 66.56 7.53
N GLU A 558 -41.19 67.39 6.67
CA GLU A 558 -40.77 68.79 6.89
C GLU A 558 -39.38 69.16 7.49
N LEU A 559 -38.65 69.91 6.63
CA LEU A 559 -37.97 71.20 6.86
C LEU A 559 -36.77 71.25 7.81
N LEU A 560 -35.56 71.25 7.24
CA LEU A 560 -34.75 72.45 6.90
C LEU A 560 -33.41 72.05 6.27
#